data_AF-A0A1V2CFN5-F1
#
_entry.id   AF-A0A1V2CFN5-F1
#
_cell.length_a   1.000
_cell.length_b   1.000
_cell.length_c   1.000
_cell.angle_alpha   90.00
_cell.angle_beta   90.00
_cell.angle_gamma   90.00
#
_symmetry.space_group_name_H-M   'P 1'
#
loop_
_entity.id
_entity.type
_entity.pdbx_description
1 polymer ?
#
loop_
_entity_poly.entity_id
_entity_poly.type
_entity_poly.pdbx_seq_one_letter_code
_entity_poly.pdbx_strand_id
1 'polypeptide(L)'
;MALISQNKFICFLKKYILVGLLLFTSTFLEIYWSVGKFSKNISSGCLDCTFSEDVFLMSLFTTIFLTFLFLALSLIKNMHLKRTIEILILILAWLFWNHTVFVDRESSWSTYTFREEVLYTFSNSILPVLVLSIVTIFALNYISKSHEPK
;
A
#
# COMPACT_ATOMS: atom_id res chain seq x y z
N MET A 1 11.77 -16.36 34.34
CA MET A 1 10.65 -15.49 33.92
C MET A 1 11.05 -14.47 32.84
N ALA A 2 12.24 -13.84 32.92
CA ALA A 2 12.71 -12.87 31.92
C ALA A 2 12.95 -13.45 30.50
N LEU A 3 13.48 -14.68 30.40
CA LEU A 3 13.74 -15.36 29.11
C LEU A 3 12.47 -15.65 28.28
N ILE A 4 11.34 -15.93 28.95
CA ILE A 4 10.05 -16.20 28.28
C ILE A 4 9.43 -14.91 27.71
N SER A 5 9.69 -13.77 28.35
CA SER A 5 9.27 -12.43 27.88
C SER A 5 10.03 -12.00 26.62
N GLN A 6 11.35 -12.20 26.60
CA GLN A 6 12.20 -11.85 25.45
C GLN A 6 11.83 -12.62 24.18
N ASN A 7 11.54 -13.92 24.28
CA ASN A 7 11.15 -14.73 23.13
C ASN A 7 9.80 -14.30 22.52
N LYS A 8 8.83 -13.88 23.36
CA LYS A 8 7.54 -13.35 22.88
C LYS A 8 7.71 -12.01 22.17
N PHE A 9 8.55 -11.12 22.70
CA PHE A 9 8.84 -9.83 22.08
C PHE A 9 9.52 -9.98 20.71
N ILE A 10 10.49 -10.89 20.57
CA ILE A 10 11.17 -11.17 19.30
C ILE A 10 10.18 -11.70 18.25
N CYS A 11 9.29 -12.62 18.62
CA CYS A 11 8.27 -13.15 17.71
C CYS A 11 7.31 -12.06 17.23
N PHE A 12 6.88 -11.18 18.15
CA PHE A 12 6.04 -10.04 17.85
C PHE A 12 6.73 -9.08 16.87
N LEU A 13 7.99 -8.69 17.15
CA LEU A 13 8.76 -7.80 16.29
C LEU A 13 8.95 -8.37 14.88
N LYS A 14 9.29 -9.66 14.77
CA LYS A 14 9.45 -10.35 13.48
C LYS A 14 8.17 -10.30 12.64
N LYS A 15 7.00 -10.47 13.27
CA LYS A 15 5.70 -10.38 12.60
C LYS A 15 5.48 -9.00 11.98
N TYR A 16 5.72 -7.91 12.73
CA TYR A 16 5.51 -6.55 12.19
C TYR A 16 6.52 -6.17 11.12
N ILE A 17 7.78 -6.57 11.25
CA ILE A 17 8.78 -6.37 10.20
C ILE A 17 8.31 -7.04 8.90
N LEU A 18 7.79 -8.26 8.99
CA LEU A 18 7.36 -9.01 7.81
C LEU A 18 6.06 -8.45 7.22
N VAL A 19 5.12 -7.97 8.04
CA VAL A 19 3.93 -7.22 7.60
C VAL A 19 4.35 -5.94 6.89
N GLY A 20 5.26 -5.16 7.47
CA GLY A 20 5.75 -3.92 6.87
C GLY A 20 6.45 -4.16 5.54
N LEU A 21 7.32 -5.18 5.48
CA LEU A 21 8.01 -5.57 4.24
C LEU A 21 7.00 -5.96 3.15
N LEU A 22 5.96 -6.73 3.49
CA LEU A 22 4.92 -7.12 2.55
C LEU A 22 4.14 -5.91 2.02
N LEU A 23 3.74 -4.98 2.90
CA LEU A 23 3.02 -3.77 2.51
C LEU A 23 3.88 -2.87 1.62
N PHE A 24 5.17 -2.75 1.94
CA PHE A 24 6.13 -1.98 1.16
C PHE A 24 6.28 -2.56 -0.24
N THR A 25 6.59 -3.85 -0.36
CA THR A 25 6.80 -4.48 -1.67
C THR A 25 5.52 -4.53 -2.50
N SER A 26 4.37 -4.76 -1.86
CA SER A 26 3.07 -4.74 -2.55
C SER A 26 2.75 -3.35 -3.10
N THR A 27 2.92 -2.31 -2.28
CA THR A 27 2.65 -0.92 -2.71
C THR A 27 3.60 -0.49 -3.81
N PHE A 28 4.89 -0.83 -3.68
CA PHE A 28 5.87 -0.53 -4.71
C PHE A 28 5.49 -1.21 -6.04
N LEU A 29 5.23 -2.52 -6.01
CA LEU A 29 4.84 -3.26 -7.22
C LEU A 29 3.53 -2.74 -7.82
N GLU A 30 2.59 -2.36 -6.98
CA GLU A 30 1.29 -1.85 -7.40
C GLU A 30 1.41 -0.55 -8.18
N ILE A 31 2.12 0.44 -7.64
CA ILE A 31 2.29 1.74 -8.31
C ILE A 31 3.04 1.54 -9.64
N TYR A 32 4.07 0.69 -9.68
CA TYR A 32 4.78 0.38 -10.94
C TYR A 32 3.88 -0.29 -11.98
N TRP A 33 3.01 -1.20 -11.58
CA TRP A 33 2.12 -1.87 -12.51
C TRP A 33 1.01 -0.93 -13.00
N SER A 34 0.44 -0.14 -12.09
CA SER A 34 -0.68 0.74 -12.36
C SER A 34 -0.31 1.97 -13.19
N VAL A 35 0.72 2.69 -12.75
CA VAL A 35 1.07 4.03 -13.27
C VAL A 35 2.53 4.13 -13.72
N GLY A 36 3.27 3.03 -13.77
CA GLY A 36 4.66 3.00 -14.22
C GLY A 36 4.89 3.47 -15.66
N LYS A 37 3.82 3.56 -16.48
CA LYS A 37 3.89 4.15 -17.82
C LYS A 37 4.25 5.64 -17.82
N PHE A 38 4.00 6.37 -16.73
CA PHE A 38 4.39 7.79 -16.58
C PHE A 38 5.79 7.97 -16.00
N SER A 39 6.56 6.88 -15.82
CA SER A 39 7.89 6.94 -15.21
C SER A 39 8.88 7.87 -15.92
N LYS A 40 8.70 8.08 -17.23
CA LYS A 40 9.54 8.96 -18.05
C LYS A 40 9.08 10.42 -18.05
N ASN A 41 7.87 10.70 -17.59
CA ASN A 41 7.34 12.05 -17.60
C ASN A 41 7.92 12.83 -16.43
N ILE A 42 8.12 14.13 -16.60
CA ILE A 42 8.65 15.01 -15.57
C ILE A 42 7.56 15.26 -14.52
N SER A 43 7.94 15.24 -13.24
CA SER A 43 7.03 15.61 -12.15
C SER A 43 6.75 17.12 -12.18
N SER A 44 5.48 17.50 -12.04
CA SER A 44 5.08 18.91 -11.93
C SER A 44 5.51 19.54 -10.60
N GLY A 45 5.59 18.74 -9.53
CA GLY A 45 5.99 19.19 -8.20
C GLY A 45 7.50 19.23 -7.97
N CYS A 46 8.29 18.48 -8.75
CA CYS A 46 9.75 18.44 -8.62
C CYS A 46 10.42 18.03 -9.94
N LEU A 47 11.06 19.00 -10.62
CA LEU A 47 11.67 18.77 -11.94
C LEU A 47 12.84 17.78 -11.92
N ASP A 48 13.55 17.67 -10.79
CA ASP A 48 14.72 16.80 -10.64
C ASP A 48 14.39 15.43 -10.01
N CYS A 49 13.14 15.20 -9.56
CA CYS A 49 12.77 13.99 -8.83
C CYS A 49 12.49 12.82 -9.79
N THR A 50 13.11 11.68 -9.50
CA THR A 50 12.89 10.47 -10.29
C THR A 50 11.61 9.75 -9.86
N PHE A 51 10.96 9.07 -10.81
CA PHE A 51 9.77 8.27 -10.51
C PHE A 51 10.03 7.23 -9.41
N SER A 52 11.21 6.61 -9.42
CA SER A 52 11.61 5.61 -8.45
C SER A 52 11.70 6.17 -7.03
N GLU A 53 12.21 7.40 -6.86
CA GLU A 53 12.28 8.07 -5.56
C GLU A 53 10.89 8.38 -5.02
N ASP A 54 9.99 8.89 -5.87
CA ASP A 54 8.60 9.14 -5.49
C ASP A 54 7.91 7.84 -5.05
N VAL A 55 7.99 6.78 -5.86
CA VAL A 55 7.36 5.49 -5.54
C VAL A 55 7.95 4.89 -4.26
N PHE A 56 9.26 5.03 -4.04
CA PHE A 56 9.91 4.59 -2.81
C PHE A 56 9.35 5.32 -1.58
N LEU A 57 9.26 6.65 -1.65
CA LEU A 57 8.71 7.47 -0.57
C LEU A 57 7.23 7.17 -0.34
N MET A 58 6.42 7.09 -1.39
CA MET A 58 5.00 6.70 -1.32
C MET A 58 4.84 5.33 -0.65
N SER A 59 5.65 4.35 -1.04
CA SER A 59 5.62 3.00 -0.46
C SER A 59 6.02 3.02 1.02
N LEU A 60 7.02 3.82 1.39
CA LEU A 60 7.48 3.97 2.77
C LEU A 60 6.39 4.61 3.64
N PHE A 61 5.82 5.73 3.22
CA PHE A 61 4.73 6.41 3.94
C PHE A 61 3.50 5.52 4.07
N THR A 62 3.11 4.83 3.00
CA THR A 62 2.00 3.88 2.99
C THR A 62 2.24 2.74 3.97
N THR A 63 3.45 2.20 3.99
CA THR A 63 3.81 1.09 4.89
C THR A 63 3.68 1.51 6.34
N ILE A 64 4.23 2.66 6.72
CA ILE A 64 4.14 3.18 8.08
C ILE A 64 2.67 3.38 8.45
N PHE A 65 1.93 4.13 7.63
CA PHE A 65 0.53 4.46 7.88
C PHE A 65 -0.35 3.20 8.00
N LEU A 66 -0.29 2.29 7.03
CA LEU A 66 -1.10 1.08 7.01
C LEU A 66 -0.73 0.10 8.12
N THR A 67 0.55 0.03 8.52
CA THR A 67 0.94 -0.83 9.65
C THR A 67 0.28 -0.38 10.94
N PHE A 68 0.27 0.94 11.22
CA PHE A 68 -0.44 1.49 12.38
C PHE A 68 -1.96 1.30 12.27
N LEU A 69 -2.52 1.51 11.09
CA LEU A 69 -3.96 1.38 10.86
C LEU A 69 -4.43 -0.08 11.01
N PHE A 70 -3.69 -1.05 10.46
CA PHE A 70 -4.01 -2.47 10.58
C PHE A 70 -3.80 -2.97 12.01
N LEU A 71 -2.83 -2.41 12.74
CA LEU A 71 -2.72 -2.63 14.18
C LEU A 71 -3.98 -2.15 14.91
N ALA A 72 -4.52 -0.97 14.60
CA ALA A 72 -5.77 -0.50 15.20
C ALA A 72 -6.96 -1.40 14.83
N LEU A 73 -7.04 -1.87 13.58
CA LEU A 73 -8.08 -2.81 13.13
C LEU A 73 -7.97 -4.20 13.79
N SER A 74 -6.83 -4.54 14.39
CA SER A 74 -6.69 -5.78 15.16
C SER A 74 -7.62 -5.86 16.38
N LEU A 75 -8.16 -4.73 16.83
CA LEU A 75 -9.15 -4.65 17.91
C LEU A 75 -10.54 -5.19 17.49
N ILE A 76 -10.80 -5.33 16.19
CA ILE A 76 -12.08 -5.82 15.66
C ILE A 76 -12.13 -7.34 15.80
N LYS A 77 -13.10 -7.84 16.58
CA LYS A 77 -13.30 -9.29 16.83
C LYS A 77 -13.80 -10.05 15.59
N ASN A 78 -14.61 -9.42 14.75
CA ASN A 78 -15.15 -10.07 13.55
C ASN A 78 -14.09 -10.10 12.44
N MET A 79 -13.53 -11.27 12.20
CA MET A 79 -12.46 -11.49 11.23
C MET A 79 -12.87 -11.23 9.78
N HIS A 80 -14.15 -11.41 9.42
CA HIS A 80 -14.63 -11.11 8.06
C HIS A 80 -14.73 -9.60 7.87
N LEU A 81 -15.35 -8.90 8.83
CA LEU A 81 -15.48 -7.45 8.80
C LEU A 81 -14.10 -6.77 8.77
N LYS A 82 -13.17 -7.23 9.62
CA LYS A 82 -11.79 -6.74 9.65
C LYS A 82 -11.15 -6.84 8.27
N ARG A 83 -11.20 -8.01 7.64
CA ARG A 83 -10.61 -8.25 6.31
C ARG A 83 -11.23 -7.38 5.23
N THR A 84 -12.55 -7.21 5.25
CA THR A 84 -13.26 -6.32 4.32
C THR A 84 -12.86 -4.86 4.49
N ILE A 85 -12.59 -4.42 5.72
CA ILE A 85 -12.12 -3.05 5.98
C ILE A 85 -10.66 -2.90 5.53
N GLU A 86 -9.79 -3.86 5.84
CA GLU A 86 -8.38 -3.84 5.42
C GLU A 86 -8.24 -3.77 3.89
N ILE A 87 -9.00 -4.59 3.14
CA ILE A 87 -8.94 -4.57 1.67
C ILE A 87 -9.47 -3.24 1.12
N LEU A 88 -10.55 -2.70 1.68
CA LEU A 88 -11.12 -1.42 1.22
C LEU A 88 -10.13 -0.27 1.45
N ILE A 89 -9.50 -0.22 2.62
CA ILE A 89 -8.46 0.77 2.94
C ILE A 89 -7.29 0.66 1.97
N LEU A 90 -6.83 -0.57 1.67
CA LEU A 90 -5.71 -0.80 0.77
C LEU A 90 -6.04 -0.32 -0.65
N ILE A 91 -7.24 -0.64 -1.16
CA ILE A 91 -7.74 -0.18 -2.46
C ILE A 91 -7.78 1.35 -2.51
N LEU A 92 -8.32 2.00 -1.47
CA LEU A 92 -8.42 3.46 -1.42
C LEU A 92 -7.03 4.13 -1.36
N ALA A 93 -6.11 3.59 -0.57
CA ALA A 93 -4.75 4.12 -0.45
C ALA A 93 -4.00 4.03 -1.79
N TRP A 94 -4.11 2.93 -2.50
CA TRP A 94 -3.46 2.75 -3.80
C TRP A 94 -4.09 3.59 -4.90
N LEU A 95 -5.43 3.66 -4.97
CA LEU A 95 -6.10 4.57 -5.90
C LEU A 95 -5.72 6.02 -5.65
N PHE A 96 -5.56 6.43 -4.38
CA PHE A 96 -5.10 7.76 -4.02
C PHE A 96 -3.68 8.04 -4.55
N TRP A 97 -2.74 7.11 -4.36
CA TRP A 97 -1.38 7.28 -4.88
C TRP A 97 -1.32 7.27 -6.40
N ASN A 98 -2.03 6.36 -7.05
CA ASN A 98 -2.09 6.33 -8.52
C ASN A 98 -2.69 7.61 -9.09
N HIS A 99 -3.72 8.16 -8.45
CA HIS A 99 -4.28 9.45 -8.82
C HIS A 99 -3.24 10.57 -8.64
N THR A 100 -2.55 10.59 -7.50
CA THR A 100 -1.49 11.58 -7.21
C THR A 100 -0.38 11.54 -8.25
N VAL A 101 0.10 10.34 -8.60
CA VAL A 101 1.13 10.15 -9.64
C VAL A 101 0.62 10.62 -11.00
N PHE A 102 -0.61 10.25 -11.37
CA PHE A 102 -1.20 10.67 -12.64
C PHE A 102 -1.35 12.20 -12.70
N VAL A 103 -1.82 12.81 -11.63
CA VAL A 103 -1.96 14.27 -11.55
C VAL A 103 -0.60 14.93 -11.73
N ASP A 104 0.37 14.52 -10.95
CA ASP A 104 1.69 15.14 -10.94
C ASP A 104 2.48 14.96 -12.25
N ARG A 105 2.39 13.80 -12.88
CA ARG A 105 3.24 13.44 -14.03
C ARG A 105 2.56 13.55 -15.38
N GLU A 106 1.26 13.80 -15.44
CA GLU A 106 0.52 13.88 -16.71
C GLU A 106 -0.54 14.97 -16.68
N SER A 107 -1.40 14.98 -15.66
CA SER A 107 -2.55 15.90 -15.62
C SER A 107 -2.13 17.36 -15.52
N SER A 108 -1.22 17.69 -14.61
CA SER A 108 -0.71 19.05 -14.37
C SER A 108 0.01 19.65 -15.58
N TRP A 109 0.44 18.81 -16.53
CA TRP A 109 1.07 19.23 -17.78
C TRP A 109 0.08 19.35 -18.95
N SER A 110 -1.21 19.10 -18.68
CA SER A 110 -2.27 18.97 -19.67
C SER A 110 -3.53 19.72 -19.22
N THR A 111 -4.67 19.47 -19.88
CA THR A 111 -5.95 20.16 -19.65
C THR A 111 -7.05 19.18 -19.21
N TYR A 112 -6.72 18.21 -18.35
CA TYR A 112 -7.72 17.29 -17.83
C TYR A 112 -8.63 17.98 -16.81
N THR A 113 -9.90 17.63 -16.84
CA THR A 113 -10.86 17.93 -15.78
C THR A 113 -10.76 16.89 -14.67
N PHE A 114 -11.13 17.24 -13.43
CA PHE A 114 -11.15 16.30 -12.30
C PHE A 114 -11.88 14.99 -12.60
N ARG A 115 -12.99 15.06 -13.37
CA ARG A 115 -13.74 13.86 -13.77
C ARG A 115 -12.91 12.95 -14.68
N GLU A 116 -12.19 13.53 -15.63
CA GLU A 116 -11.33 12.79 -16.55
C GLU A 116 -10.14 12.19 -15.81
N GLU A 117 -9.55 12.92 -14.86
CA GLU A 117 -8.46 12.40 -14.03
C GLU A 117 -8.88 11.15 -13.28
N VAL A 118 -10.02 11.20 -12.58
CA VAL A 118 -10.54 10.05 -11.83
C VAL A 118 -10.83 8.87 -12.77
N LEU A 119 -11.52 9.10 -13.89
CA LEU A 119 -11.84 8.03 -14.84
C LEU A 119 -10.59 7.39 -15.42
N TYR A 120 -9.58 8.20 -15.75
CA TYR A 120 -8.34 7.73 -16.32
C TYR A 120 -7.50 6.97 -15.30
N THR A 121 -7.39 7.46 -14.06
CA THR A 121 -6.76 6.71 -12.96
C THR A 121 -7.46 5.37 -12.78
N PHE A 122 -8.78 5.33 -12.67
CA PHE A 122 -9.53 4.08 -12.49
C PHE A 122 -9.29 3.11 -13.65
N SER A 123 -9.36 3.57 -14.89
CA SER A 123 -9.18 2.72 -16.07
C SER A 123 -7.81 2.05 -16.12
N ASN A 124 -6.76 2.72 -15.65
CA ASN A 124 -5.40 2.16 -15.63
C ASN A 124 -5.12 1.33 -14.37
N SER A 125 -5.74 1.70 -13.25
CA SER A 125 -5.38 1.16 -11.93
C SER A 125 -6.24 0.00 -11.46
N ILE A 126 -7.48 -0.15 -11.95
CA ILE A 126 -8.45 -1.04 -11.31
C ILE A 126 -7.98 -2.50 -11.27
N LEU A 127 -7.35 -2.99 -12.33
CA LEU A 127 -6.89 -4.37 -12.40
C LEU A 127 -5.68 -4.60 -11.46
N PRO A 128 -4.58 -3.82 -11.55
CA PRO A 128 -3.46 -3.94 -10.60
C PRO A 128 -3.90 -3.84 -9.13
N VAL A 129 -4.74 -2.83 -8.81
CA VAL A 129 -5.23 -2.60 -7.45
C VAL A 129 -6.02 -3.79 -6.92
N LEU A 130 -6.95 -4.34 -7.70
CA LEU A 130 -7.77 -5.47 -7.25
C LEU A 130 -6.94 -6.75 -7.09
N VAL A 131 -6.07 -7.05 -8.07
CA VAL A 131 -5.24 -8.26 -8.02
C VAL A 131 -4.29 -8.22 -6.83
N LEU A 132 -3.54 -7.13 -6.68
CA LEU A 132 -2.55 -7.04 -5.60
C LEU A 132 -3.21 -6.91 -4.23
N SER A 133 -4.36 -6.25 -4.11
CA SER A 133 -4.99 -6.05 -2.80
C SER A 133 -5.47 -7.38 -2.23
N ILE A 134 -6.04 -8.23 -3.08
CA ILE A 134 -6.42 -9.59 -2.73
C ILE A 134 -5.18 -10.38 -2.29
N VAL A 135 -4.12 -10.40 -3.11
CA VAL A 135 -2.88 -11.14 -2.81
C VAL A 135 -2.25 -10.67 -1.49
N THR A 136 -2.15 -9.36 -1.27
CA THR A 136 -1.58 -8.77 -0.06
C THR A 136 -2.40 -9.16 1.18
N ILE A 137 -3.73 -9.09 1.13
CA ILE A 137 -4.58 -9.48 2.27
C ILE A 137 -4.48 -10.99 2.56
N PHE A 138 -4.43 -11.83 1.53
CA PHE A 138 -4.21 -13.26 1.71
C PHE A 138 -2.85 -13.55 2.37
N ALA A 139 -1.79 -12.88 1.92
CA ALA A 139 -0.46 -13.01 2.52
C ALA A 139 -0.43 -12.49 3.97
N LEU A 140 -1.05 -11.35 4.27
CA LEU A 140 -1.18 -10.81 5.63
C LEU A 140 -1.89 -11.78 6.58
N ASN A 141 -2.94 -12.43 6.09
CA ASN A 141 -3.66 -13.43 6.87
C ASN A 141 -2.79 -14.68 7.14
N TYR A 142 -2.03 -15.14 6.15
CA TYR A 142 -1.08 -16.24 6.32
C TYR A 142 -0.02 -15.92 7.38
N ILE A 143 0.57 -14.72 7.30
CA ILE A 143 1.58 -14.24 8.26
C ILE A 143 1.00 -14.16 9.67
N SER A 144 -0.22 -13.63 9.79
CA SER A 144 -0.91 -13.49 11.07
C SER A 144 -1.16 -14.84 11.74
N LYS A 145 -1.62 -15.84 10.97
CA LYS A 145 -1.85 -17.20 11.46
C LYS A 145 -0.56 -17.94 11.82
N SER A 146 0.53 -17.71 11.08
CA SER A 146 1.82 -18.36 11.31
C SER A 146 2.53 -17.92 12.59
N HIS A 147 2.21 -16.73 13.14
CA HIS A 147 2.90 -16.13 14.29
C HIS A 147 1.97 -15.95 15.51
N GLU A 148 0.87 -16.69 15.58
CA GLU A 148 0.11 -16.79 16.83
C GLU A 148 0.90 -17.59 17.87
N PRO A 149 1.04 -17.10 19.12
CA PRO A 149 1.71 -17.86 20.17
C PRO A 149 0.88 -19.11 20.49
N LYS A 150 1.46 -20.30 20.24
CA LYS A 150 0.95 -21.58 20.74
C LYS A 150 1.13 -21.68 22.25
#